data_AF-A0A7V5YYT7-F1
#
_entry.id   AF-A0A7V5YYT7-F1
#
_cell.length_a   1.000
_cell.length_b   1.000
_cell.length_c   1.000
_cell.angle_alpha   90.00
_cell.angle_beta   90.00
_cell.angle_gamma   90.00
#
_symmetry.space_group_name_H-M   'P 1'
#
loop_
_entity.id
_entity.type
_entity.pdbx_description
1 polymer ?
#
loop_
_entity_poly.entity_id
_entity_poly.type
_entity_poly.pdbx_seq_one_letter_code
_entity_poly.pdbx_strand_id
1 'polypeptide(L)'
;MTPSPGRHSSSARTAMRSGPAAWPTARRCEVREAPLVAFTLAGQAAAGAYAIVAGLQLMAGAPVGLVDLRTLAVLLLLMVVGMAASLFHLGAPQRAYRALLGLRTSWLSREVLAAALFAGCLGVQAGAAWLWGARHIPAGLALLTALAGLALIYCMARAYMLRTMQAWDTPAVLLSFVATSLVLGSLLALVLGPGVGPRGGALLWLLALAAAADAALGLWRLRPARPGKYGSLRAPARPHAALAALHVGLLFLGISWAWWALVAARSFLPALALVVAAEVAGRAQFYRV
;
A
#
# COMPACT_ATOMS: atom_id res chain seq x y z
N MET A 1 -68.00 -4.66 -42.37
CA MET A 1 -67.08 -5.11 -41.31
C MET A 1 -65.71 -4.55 -41.59
N THR A 2 -65.34 -3.47 -40.91
CA THR A 2 -64.03 -2.81 -41.00
C THR A 2 -63.53 -2.62 -39.56
N PRO A 3 -62.31 -3.05 -39.20
CA PRO A 3 -61.85 -2.97 -37.82
C PRO A 3 -61.31 -1.59 -37.47
N SER A 4 -61.61 -1.16 -36.24
CA SER A 4 -61.15 0.08 -35.59
C SER A 4 -59.62 0.03 -35.33
N PRO A 5 -58.87 1.13 -35.51
CA PRO A 5 -57.45 1.17 -35.16
C PRO A 5 -57.29 1.35 -33.64
N GLY A 6 -56.58 0.40 -33.03
CA GLY A 6 -56.30 0.32 -31.61
C GLY A 6 -55.52 1.52 -31.06
N ARG A 7 -55.88 1.88 -29.82
CA ARG A 7 -55.15 2.83 -28.98
C ARG A 7 -53.80 2.23 -28.59
N HIS A 8 -52.73 2.63 -29.27
CA HIS A 8 -51.37 2.34 -28.82
C HIS A 8 -50.92 3.38 -27.78
N SER A 9 -50.90 2.90 -26.54
CA SER A 9 -50.12 3.35 -25.37
C SER A 9 -49.16 4.54 -25.56
N SER A 10 -49.50 5.67 -24.93
CA SER A 10 -48.61 6.84 -24.76
C SER A 10 -47.49 6.65 -23.72
N SER A 11 -47.36 5.47 -23.10
CA SER A 11 -46.39 5.22 -22.02
C SER A 11 -44.96 4.94 -22.49
N ALA A 12 -44.74 4.69 -23.78
CA ALA A 12 -43.40 4.38 -24.31
C ALA A 12 -42.52 5.61 -24.55
N ARG A 13 -43.09 6.83 -24.57
CA ARG A 13 -42.34 8.07 -24.86
C ARG A 13 -41.75 8.75 -23.62
N THR A 14 -42.13 8.32 -22.42
CA THR A 14 -41.67 8.95 -21.17
C THR A 14 -40.42 8.29 -20.58
N ALA A 15 -40.04 7.09 -21.05
CA ALA A 15 -38.86 6.37 -20.57
C ALA A 15 -37.53 6.80 -21.24
N MET A 16 -37.58 7.67 -22.26
CA MET A 16 -36.40 8.18 -22.99
C MET A 16 -35.96 9.59 -22.53
N ARG A 17 -36.32 10.00 -21.31
CA ARG A 17 -35.96 11.32 -20.74
C ARG A 17 -35.13 11.24 -19.45
N SER A 18 -34.62 10.06 -19.09
CA SER A 18 -33.48 9.99 -18.17
C SER A 18 -32.20 10.20 -18.99
N GLY A 19 -31.56 11.35 -18.84
CA GLY A 19 -30.23 11.61 -19.41
C GLY A 19 -29.25 10.48 -19.07
N PRO A 20 -28.15 10.33 -19.84
CA PRO A 20 -27.20 9.26 -19.62
C PRO A 20 -26.78 9.27 -18.15
N ALA A 21 -26.93 8.13 -17.47
CA ALA A 21 -26.46 7.95 -16.10
C ALA A 21 -25.03 8.51 -16.05
N ALA A 22 -24.86 9.66 -15.38
CA ALA A 22 -23.59 10.36 -15.36
C ALA A 22 -22.59 9.43 -14.66
N TRP A 23 -21.74 8.79 -15.47
CA TRP A 23 -20.66 7.96 -14.97
C TRP A 23 -19.86 8.79 -13.95
N PRO A 24 -19.44 8.21 -12.81
CA PRO A 24 -18.70 8.95 -11.80
C PRO A 24 -17.48 9.62 -12.45
N THR A 25 -17.41 10.95 -12.39
CA THR A 25 -16.27 11.71 -12.92
C THR A 25 -14.97 11.24 -12.26
N ALA A 26 -13.83 11.30 -12.97
CA ALA A 26 -12.53 10.80 -12.47
C ALA A 26 -12.18 11.31 -11.05
N ARG A 27 -12.50 12.58 -10.75
CA ARG A 27 -12.34 13.17 -9.42
C ARG A 27 -13.13 12.47 -8.31
N ARG A 28 -14.30 11.87 -8.60
CA ARG A 28 -15.09 11.12 -7.59
C ARG A 28 -14.54 9.73 -7.31
N CYS A 29 -13.84 9.10 -8.26
CA CYS A 29 -13.12 7.85 -8.01
C CYS A 29 -11.88 8.08 -7.15
N GLU A 30 -11.10 9.13 -7.45
CA GLU A 30 -9.88 9.47 -6.70
C GLU A 30 -10.12 9.71 -5.20
N VAL A 31 -11.21 10.42 -4.85
CA VAL A 31 -11.56 10.68 -3.44
C VAL A 31 -12.02 9.41 -2.73
N ARG A 32 -12.62 8.44 -3.44
CA ARG A 32 -13.05 7.16 -2.85
C ARG A 32 -11.87 6.21 -2.62
N GLU A 33 -10.83 6.29 -3.42
CA GLU A 33 -9.69 5.38 -3.32
C GLU A 33 -8.63 5.86 -2.32
N ALA A 34 -8.64 7.15 -1.95
CA ALA A 34 -7.69 7.75 -1.04
C ALA A 34 -7.52 7.03 0.32
N PRO A 35 -8.59 6.55 1.00
CA PRO A 35 -8.44 5.84 2.27
C PRO A 35 -7.75 4.48 2.12
N LEU A 36 -7.99 3.81 0.99
CA LEU A 36 -7.33 2.53 0.68
C LEU A 36 -5.85 2.75 0.36
N VAL A 37 -5.51 3.82 -0.38
CA VAL A 37 -4.12 4.24 -0.61
C VAL A 37 -3.41 4.49 0.71
N ALA A 38 -4.02 5.28 1.59
CA ALA A 38 -3.47 5.60 2.91
C ALA A 38 -3.24 4.33 3.75
N PHE A 39 -4.21 3.43 3.80
CA PHE A 39 -4.06 2.14 4.47
C PHE A 39 -2.90 1.32 3.90
N THR A 40 -2.83 1.17 2.58
CA THR A 40 -1.76 0.37 1.95
C THR A 40 -0.38 0.95 2.19
N LEU A 41 -0.20 2.27 2.04
CA LEU A 41 1.11 2.91 2.24
C LEU A 41 1.55 2.86 3.70
N ALA A 42 0.63 3.12 4.65
CA ALA A 42 0.92 3.04 6.07
C ALA A 42 1.28 1.61 6.50
N GLY A 43 0.52 0.62 6.02
CA GLY A 43 0.80 -0.80 6.29
C GLY A 43 2.11 -1.27 5.69
N GLN A 44 2.43 -0.87 4.45
CA GLN A 44 3.70 -1.20 3.80
C GLN A 44 4.90 -0.56 4.49
N ALA A 45 4.78 0.70 4.92
CA ALA A 45 5.81 1.39 5.69
C ALA A 45 6.05 0.71 7.03
N ALA A 46 4.97 0.41 7.78
CA ALA A 46 5.06 -0.19 9.10
C ALA A 46 5.61 -1.62 9.05
N ALA A 47 5.05 -2.47 8.19
CA ALA A 47 5.50 -3.85 8.01
C ALA A 47 6.92 -3.93 7.45
N GLY A 48 7.27 -3.08 6.48
CA GLY A 48 8.59 -3.01 5.89
C GLY A 48 9.66 -2.62 6.90
N ALA A 49 9.41 -1.54 7.67
CA ALA A 49 10.34 -1.10 8.70
C ALA A 49 10.56 -2.18 9.77
N TYR A 50 9.49 -2.81 10.25
CA TYR A 50 9.59 -3.89 11.24
C TYR A 50 10.41 -5.07 10.71
N ALA A 51 10.10 -5.54 9.49
CA ALA A 51 10.78 -6.67 8.88
C ALA A 51 12.27 -6.38 8.63
N ILE A 52 12.61 -5.18 8.17
CA ILE A 52 14.00 -4.75 7.95
C ILE A 52 14.76 -4.70 9.27
N VAL A 53 14.20 -4.09 10.32
CA VAL A 53 14.85 -4.03 11.64
C VAL A 53 15.06 -5.44 12.21
N ALA A 54 14.06 -6.31 12.13
CA ALA A 54 14.19 -7.71 12.54
C ALA A 54 15.27 -8.46 11.73
N GLY A 55 15.32 -8.25 10.41
CA GLY A 55 16.34 -8.82 9.53
C GLY A 55 17.76 -8.35 9.85
N LEU A 56 17.94 -7.05 10.14
CA LEU A 56 19.23 -6.51 10.58
C LEU A 56 19.67 -7.08 11.93
N GLN A 57 18.74 -7.33 12.85
CA GLN A 57 19.05 -7.99 14.13
C GLN A 57 19.53 -9.43 13.90
N LEU A 58 18.85 -10.19 13.04
CA LEU A 58 19.27 -11.54 12.64
C LEU A 58 20.67 -11.55 12.01
N MET A 59 20.93 -10.66 11.04
CA MET A 59 22.23 -10.57 10.37
C MET A 59 23.36 -10.16 11.32
N ALA A 60 23.04 -9.39 12.37
CA ALA A 60 23.99 -8.98 13.40
C ALA A 60 24.16 -10.03 14.52
N GLY A 61 23.48 -11.18 14.46
CA GLY A 61 23.46 -12.16 15.55
C GLY A 61 22.82 -11.65 16.84
N ALA A 62 22.03 -10.59 16.76
CA ALA A 62 21.35 -9.98 17.89
C ALA A 62 19.97 -10.65 18.13
N PRO A 63 19.47 -10.65 19.37
CA PRO A 63 18.12 -11.11 19.66
C PRO A 63 17.07 -10.35 18.83
N VAL A 64 16.20 -11.10 18.14
CA VAL A 64 15.07 -10.53 17.40
C VAL A 64 14.03 -10.01 18.38
N GLY A 65 13.49 -8.82 18.11
CA GLY A 65 12.48 -8.18 18.95
C GLY A 65 13.02 -7.04 19.80
N LEU A 66 14.31 -6.73 19.70
CA LEU A 66 14.91 -5.54 20.30
C LEU A 66 14.54 -4.28 19.51
N VAL A 67 13.25 -3.98 19.46
CA VAL A 67 12.69 -2.77 18.85
C VAL A 67 12.28 -1.83 19.98
N ASP A 68 12.81 -0.62 19.98
CA ASP A 68 12.53 0.34 21.03
C ASP A 68 11.05 0.81 21.00
N LEU A 69 10.59 1.32 22.15
CA LEU A 69 9.19 1.74 22.33
C LEU A 69 8.78 2.84 21.33
N ARG A 70 9.67 3.79 21.02
CA ARG A 70 9.36 4.89 20.08
C ARG A 70 9.10 4.31 18.70
N THR A 71 9.94 3.39 18.24
CA THR A 71 9.76 2.70 16.97
C THR A 71 8.45 1.92 16.96
N LEU A 72 8.20 1.06 17.97
CA LEU A 72 6.95 0.29 18.07
C LEU A 72 5.71 1.20 18.07
N ALA A 73 5.72 2.31 18.80
CA ALA A 73 4.62 3.26 18.87
C ALA A 73 4.35 3.94 17.52
N VAL A 74 5.38 4.33 16.77
CA VAL A 74 5.23 4.92 15.43
C VAL A 74 4.64 3.91 14.45
N LEU A 75 5.14 2.66 14.43
CA LEU A 75 4.62 1.62 13.55
C LEU A 75 3.16 1.28 13.88
N LEU A 76 2.83 1.19 15.17
CA LEU A 76 1.47 0.96 15.63
C LEU A 76 0.55 2.12 15.24
N LEU A 77 1.00 3.38 15.40
CA LEU A 77 0.22 4.55 15.02
C LEU A 77 -0.09 4.56 13.52
N LEU A 78 0.90 4.27 12.67
CA LEU A 78 0.69 4.14 11.23
C LEU A 78 -0.38 3.09 10.91
N MET A 79 -0.29 1.91 11.55
CA MET A 79 -1.27 0.84 11.36
C MET A 79 -2.67 1.25 11.83
N VAL A 80 -2.80 1.83 13.02
CA VAL A 80 -4.10 2.25 13.58
C VAL A 80 -4.74 3.33 12.70
N VAL A 81 -3.98 4.35 12.29
CA VAL A 81 -4.49 5.42 11.42
C VAL A 81 -4.88 4.87 10.05
N GLY A 82 -4.04 4.03 9.45
CA GLY A 82 -4.34 3.40 8.15
C GLY A 82 -5.59 2.52 8.22
N MET A 83 -5.70 1.66 9.25
CA MET A 83 -6.86 0.80 9.45
C MET A 83 -8.13 1.61 9.73
N ALA A 84 -8.04 2.66 10.54
CA ALA A 84 -9.17 3.55 10.80
C ALA A 84 -9.65 4.23 9.51
N ALA A 85 -8.74 4.75 8.68
CA ALA A 85 -9.08 5.33 7.38
C ALA A 85 -9.82 4.32 6.49
N SER A 86 -9.35 3.08 6.43
CA SER A 86 -10.01 1.99 5.69
C SER A 86 -11.40 1.65 6.25
N LEU A 87 -11.54 1.54 7.59
CA LEU A 87 -12.80 1.19 8.24
C LEU A 87 -13.86 2.28 8.11
N PHE A 88 -13.51 3.55 8.31
CA PHE A 88 -14.46 4.66 8.19
C PHE A 88 -14.83 4.98 6.74
N HIS A 89 -14.09 4.45 5.77
CA HIS A 89 -14.50 4.48 4.37
C HIS A 89 -15.59 3.46 4.03
N LEU A 90 -15.80 2.43 4.87
CA LEU A 90 -16.88 1.47 4.67
C LEU A 90 -18.23 2.15 4.89
N GLY A 91 -19.18 1.91 4.00
CA GLY A 91 -20.57 2.40 4.16
C GLY A 91 -21.30 1.81 5.38
N ALA A 92 -20.77 0.77 6.03
CA ALA A 92 -21.34 0.14 7.22
C ALA A 92 -20.24 -0.44 8.14
N PRO A 93 -19.51 0.40 8.90
CA PRO A 93 -18.38 -0.04 9.73
C PRO A 93 -18.78 -1.06 10.80
N GLN A 94 -20.01 -0.98 11.30
CA GLN A 94 -20.64 -1.92 12.25
C GLN A 94 -20.61 -3.38 11.75
N ARG A 95 -20.54 -3.59 10.43
CA ARG A 95 -20.54 -4.92 9.79
C ARG A 95 -19.14 -5.37 9.36
N ALA A 96 -18.08 -4.65 9.75
CA ALA A 96 -16.70 -4.97 9.37
C ALA A 96 -16.27 -6.38 9.80
N TYR A 97 -16.82 -6.92 10.90
CA TYR A 97 -16.55 -8.31 11.31
C TYR A 97 -16.90 -9.34 10.23
N ARG A 98 -17.87 -9.04 9.35
CA ARG A 98 -18.24 -9.93 8.24
C ARG A 98 -17.12 -10.10 7.24
N ALA A 99 -16.19 -9.14 7.16
CA ALA A 99 -15.01 -9.25 6.33
C ALA A 99 -14.12 -10.43 6.75
N LEU A 100 -14.22 -10.93 7.99
CA LEU A 100 -13.48 -12.10 8.48
C LEU A 100 -14.18 -13.45 8.20
N LEU A 101 -15.41 -13.46 7.70
CA LEU A 101 -16.13 -14.72 7.44
C LEU A 101 -15.64 -15.43 6.16
N GLY A 102 -14.90 -14.72 5.31
CA GLY A 102 -14.46 -15.18 3.99
C GLY A 102 -13.02 -15.71 3.92
N LEU A 103 -12.37 -16.07 5.04
CA LEU A 103 -10.92 -16.33 5.08
C LEU A 103 -10.46 -17.41 4.09
N ARG A 104 -11.30 -18.41 3.82
CA ARG A 104 -10.96 -19.51 2.91
C ARG A 104 -10.99 -19.08 1.44
N THR A 105 -11.82 -18.11 1.07
CA THR A 105 -12.14 -17.79 -0.33
C THR A 105 -11.68 -16.40 -0.77
N SER A 106 -11.55 -15.44 0.16
CA SER A 106 -11.30 -14.04 -0.16
C SER A 106 -9.94 -13.57 0.35
N TRP A 107 -9.12 -13.02 -0.56
CA TRP A 107 -7.86 -12.37 -0.21
C TRP A 107 -8.07 -11.12 0.66
N LEU A 108 -9.16 -10.38 0.43
CA LEU A 108 -9.51 -9.23 1.28
C LEU A 108 -9.77 -9.66 2.73
N SER A 109 -10.39 -10.83 2.94
CA SER A 109 -10.61 -11.37 4.28
C SER A 109 -9.29 -11.69 5.00
N ARG A 110 -8.34 -12.28 4.25
CA ARG A 110 -7.00 -12.60 4.75
C ARG A 110 -6.18 -11.35 5.04
N GLU A 111 -6.34 -10.31 4.23
CA GLU A 111 -5.71 -8.99 4.44
C GLU A 111 -6.17 -8.35 5.74
N VAL A 112 -7.49 -8.33 6.01
CA VAL A 112 -8.05 -7.82 7.27
C VAL A 112 -7.49 -8.60 8.47
N LEU A 113 -7.41 -9.93 8.37
CA LEU A 113 -6.82 -10.76 9.43
C LEU A 113 -5.32 -10.46 9.62
N ALA A 114 -4.54 -10.38 8.54
CA ALA A 114 -3.12 -10.09 8.61
C ALA A 114 -2.85 -8.69 9.18
N ALA A 115 -3.66 -7.69 8.80
CA ALA A 115 -3.58 -6.34 9.33
C ALA A 115 -3.88 -6.30 10.83
N ALA A 116 -4.96 -6.97 11.26
CA ALA A 116 -5.34 -7.06 12.66
C ALA A 116 -4.29 -7.81 13.50
N LEU A 117 -3.74 -8.92 12.99
CA LEU A 117 -2.69 -9.68 13.65
C LEU A 117 -1.41 -8.85 13.79
N PHE A 118 -0.97 -8.21 12.71
CA PHE A 118 0.22 -7.35 12.72
C PHE A 118 0.08 -6.18 13.70
N ALA A 119 -1.04 -5.44 13.63
CA ALA A 119 -1.31 -4.33 14.54
C ALA A 119 -1.45 -4.80 16.00
N GLY A 120 -2.12 -5.93 16.24
CA GLY A 120 -2.25 -6.53 17.56
C GLY A 120 -0.90 -6.91 18.17
N CYS A 121 -0.03 -7.58 17.39
CA CYS A 121 1.30 -7.93 17.86
C CYS A 121 2.19 -6.70 18.10
N LEU A 122 2.07 -5.64 17.29
CA LEU A 122 2.73 -4.35 17.56
C LEU A 122 2.22 -3.74 18.87
N GLY A 123 0.91 -3.78 19.12
CA GLY A 123 0.30 -3.29 20.36
C GLY A 123 0.78 -4.03 21.60
N VAL A 124 0.81 -5.36 21.55
CA VAL A 124 1.35 -6.19 22.65
C VAL A 124 2.82 -5.87 22.90
N GLN A 125 3.64 -5.74 21.86
CA GLN A 125 5.05 -5.38 22.01
C GLN A 125 5.24 -3.97 22.56
N ALA A 126 4.49 -2.99 22.08
CA ALA A 126 4.55 -1.62 22.58
C ALA A 126 4.17 -1.56 24.07
N GLY A 127 3.09 -2.26 24.47
CA GLY A 127 2.69 -2.39 25.86
C GLY A 127 3.75 -3.07 26.73
N ALA A 128 4.32 -4.18 26.24
CA ALA A 128 5.40 -4.88 26.95
C ALA A 128 6.67 -4.03 27.08
N ALA A 129 7.05 -3.32 26.01
CA ALA A 129 8.19 -2.42 26.01
C ALA A 129 7.98 -1.22 26.95
N TRP A 130 6.74 -0.73 27.09
CA TRP A 130 6.40 0.35 28.01
C TRP A 130 6.43 -0.09 29.48
N LEU A 131 5.90 -1.27 29.79
CA LEU A 131 5.80 -1.78 31.17
C LEU A 131 7.10 -2.38 31.70
N TRP A 132 7.81 -3.13 30.85
CA TRP A 132 8.96 -3.95 31.27
C TRP A 132 10.24 -3.65 30.50
N GLY A 133 10.16 -2.88 29.41
CA GLY A 133 11.30 -2.59 28.53
C GLY A 133 11.43 -3.58 27.36
N ALA A 134 11.93 -3.10 26.22
CA ALA A 134 11.98 -3.85 24.96
C ALA A 134 12.76 -5.18 25.03
N ARG A 135 13.72 -5.32 25.97
CA ARG A 135 14.51 -6.55 26.17
C ARG A 135 13.67 -7.76 26.62
N HIS A 136 12.45 -7.53 27.10
CA HIS A 136 11.54 -8.58 27.57
C HIS A 136 10.57 -9.06 26.48
N ILE A 137 10.67 -8.53 25.25
CA ILE A 137 9.87 -9.01 24.13
C ILE A 137 10.38 -10.40 23.71
N PRO A 138 9.54 -11.45 23.74
CA PRO A 138 9.99 -12.78 23.35
C PRO A 138 10.20 -12.85 21.83
N ALA A 139 11.30 -13.49 21.41
CA ALA A 139 11.66 -13.64 20.00
C ALA A 139 10.54 -14.27 19.15
N GLY A 140 9.76 -15.19 19.73
CA GLY A 140 8.60 -15.80 19.07
C GLY A 140 7.51 -14.78 18.70
N LEU A 141 7.22 -13.82 19.58
CA LEU A 141 6.28 -12.74 19.28
C LEU A 141 6.83 -11.80 18.20
N ALA A 142 8.13 -11.51 18.26
CA ALA A 142 8.77 -10.67 17.26
C ALA A 142 8.75 -11.31 15.87
N LEU A 143 9.05 -12.61 15.78
CA LEU A 143 8.98 -13.38 14.55
C LEU A 143 7.54 -13.45 14.01
N LEU A 144 6.56 -13.72 14.88
CA LEU A 144 5.15 -13.70 14.51
C LEU A 144 4.73 -12.34 13.93
N THR A 145 5.22 -11.25 14.52
CA THR A 145 4.94 -9.88 14.05
C THR A 145 5.53 -9.65 12.67
N ALA A 146 6.79 -10.04 12.44
CA ALA A 146 7.43 -9.92 11.13
C ALA A 146 6.65 -10.74 10.08
N LEU A 147 6.30 -11.98 10.39
CA LEU A 147 5.53 -12.86 9.49
C LEU A 147 4.13 -12.30 9.20
N ALA A 148 3.44 -11.74 10.21
CA ALA A 148 2.15 -11.09 10.02
C ALA A 148 2.25 -9.87 9.09
N GLY A 149 3.31 -9.06 9.22
CA GLY A 149 3.58 -7.93 8.34
C GLY A 149 3.87 -8.36 6.88
N LEU A 150 4.67 -9.42 6.70
CA LEU A 150 4.91 -9.99 5.36
C LEU A 150 3.63 -10.57 4.74
N ALA A 151 2.82 -11.27 5.55
CA ALA A 151 1.53 -11.78 5.13
C ALA A 151 0.58 -10.64 4.74
N LEU A 152 0.61 -9.50 5.45
CA LEU A 152 -0.17 -8.32 5.12
C LEU A 152 0.19 -7.78 3.72
N ILE A 153 1.47 -7.56 3.44
CA ILE A 153 1.95 -7.08 2.13
C ILE A 153 1.53 -8.05 1.01
N TYR A 154 1.67 -9.35 1.26
CA TYR A 154 1.26 -10.37 0.30
C TYR A 154 -0.25 -10.36 0.05
N CYS A 155 -1.07 -10.29 1.10
CA CYS A 155 -2.53 -10.26 0.97
C CYS A 155 -3.01 -8.99 0.24
N MET A 156 -2.43 -7.83 0.56
CA MET A 156 -2.70 -6.57 -0.15
C MET A 156 -2.49 -6.73 -1.66
N ALA A 157 -1.33 -7.26 -2.08
CA ALA A 157 -1.06 -7.47 -3.50
C ALA A 157 -2.05 -8.46 -4.14
N ARG A 158 -2.35 -9.56 -3.44
CA ARG A 158 -3.28 -10.59 -3.94
C ARG A 158 -4.73 -10.11 -4.05
N ALA A 159 -5.15 -9.13 -3.25
CA ALA A 159 -6.45 -8.50 -3.37
C ALA A 159 -6.62 -7.76 -4.71
N TYR A 160 -5.53 -7.26 -5.31
CA TYR A 160 -5.53 -6.59 -6.62
C TYR A 160 -5.34 -7.53 -7.81
N MET A 161 -4.69 -8.68 -7.63
CA MET A 161 -4.42 -9.65 -8.70
C MET A 161 -5.67 -10.48 -9.06
N LEU A 162 -6.66 -9.80 -9.65
CA LEU A 162 -7.94 -10.36 -10.07
C LEU A 162 -7.90 -10.70 -11.55
N ARG A 163 -8.31 -11.92 -11.91
CA ARG A 163 -8.37 -12.41 -13.31
C ARG A 163 -9.21 -11.51 -14.23
N THR A 164 -10.20 -10.82 -13.67
CA THR A 164 -11.08 -9.90 -14.39
C THR A 164 -10.41 -8.59 -14.77
N MET A 165 -9.30 -8.23 -14.12
CA MET A 165 -8.53 -7.02 -14.40
C MET A 165 -7.10 -7.39 -14.82
N GLN A 166 -6.92 -7.70 -16.10
CA GLN A 166 -5.67 -8.20 -16.66
C GLN A 166 -4.45 -7.29 -16.43
N ALA A 167 -4.68 -5.98 -16.33
CA ALA A 167 -3.63 -5.02 -15.99
C ALA A 167 -3.01 -5.28 -14.60
N TRP A 168 -3.78 -5.85 -13.67
CA TRP A 168 -3.35 -6.12 -12.30
C TRP A 168 -3.11 -7.61 -12.04
N ASP A 169 -3.54 -8.52 -12.91
CA ASP A 169 -3.26 -9.96 -12.82
C ASP A 169 -1.83 -10.32 -13.29
N THR A 170 -0.83 -9.70 -12.67
CA THR A 170 0.59 -9.94 -12.98
C THR A 170 1.46 -9.94 -11.71
N PRO A 171 2.58 -10.69 -11.70
CA PRO A 171 3.53 -10.66 -10.58
C PRO A 171 4.11 -9.27 -10.30
N ALA A 172 4.09 -8.36 -11.29
CA ALA A 172 4.55 -6.99 -11.13
C ALA A 172 3.78 -6.22 -10.05
N VAL A 173 2.52 -6.58 -9.78
CA VAL A 173 1.76 -6.02 -8.66
C VAL A 173 2.40 -6.39 -7.33
N LEU A 174 2.63 -7.67 -7.08
CA LEU A 174 3.31 -8.12 -5.86
C LEU A 174 4.69 -7.48 -5.71
N LEU A 175 5.48 -7.45 -6.78
CA LEU A 175 6.81 -6.83 -6.76
C LEU A 175 6.74 -5.33 -6.42
N SER A 176 5.78 -4.58 -6.97
CA SER A 176 5.61 -3.17 -6.59
C SER A 176 5.21 -3.02 -5.13
N PHE A 177 4.36 -3.89 -4.59
CA PHE A 177 3.98 -3.79 -3.19
C PHE A 177 5.15 -4.10 -2.24
N VAL A 178 6.00 -5.06 -2.61
CA VAL A 178 7.23 -5.35 -1.87
C VAL A 178 8.23 -4.19 -2.01
N ALA A 179 8.40 -3.65 -3.22
CA ALA A 179 9.31 -2.53 -3.46
C ALA A 179 8.92 -1.28 -2.66
N THR A 180 7.65 -0.86 -2.69
CA THR A 180 7.13 0.23 -1.83
C THR A 180 7.43 -0.05 -0.35
N SER A 181 7.23 -1.28 0.12
CA SER A 181 7.47 -1.63 1.52
C SER A 181 8.95 -1.56 1.91
N LEU A 182 9.85 -1.99 1.02
CA LEU A 182 11.30 -1.85 1.23
C LEU A 182 11.75 -0.39 1.17
N VAL A 183 11.22 0.41 0.24
CA VAL A 183 11.51 1.85 0.11
C VAL A 183 11.07 2.61 1.36
N LEU A 184 9.79 2.53 1.73
CA LEU A 184 9.26 3.24 2.90
C LEU A 184 9.83 2.67 4.20
N GLY A 185 9.99 1.35 4.29
CA GLY A 185 10.54 0.68 5.46
C GLY A 185 11.99 1.05 5.75
N SER A 186 12.85 1.07 4.72
CA SER A 186 14.27 1.44 4.88
C SER A 186 14.40 2.89 5.35
N LEU A 187 13.61 3.79 4.77
CA LEU A 187 13.64 5.20 5.10
C LEU A 187 13.06 5.49 6.49
N LEU A 188 12.00 4.79 6.88
CA LEU A 188 11.46 4.88 8.23
C LEU A 188 12.46 4.31 9.27
N ALA A 189 13.16 3.23 8.95
CA ALA A 189 14.24 2.70 9.79
C ALA A 189 15.40 3.71 9.94
N LEU A 190 15.76 4.46 8.89
CA LEU A 190 16.75 5.54 8.96
C LEU A 190 16.30 6.72 9.82
N VAL A 191 15.00 7.09 9.77
CA VAL A 191 14.42 8.18 10.57
C VAL A 191 14.33 7.82 12.06
N LEU A 192 14.02 6.56 12.37
CA LEU A 192 13.78 6.10 13.74
C LEU A 192 15.05 5.58 14.42
N GLY A 193 15.96 4.97 13.65
CA GLY A 193 17.23 4.45 14.14
C GLY A 193 18.36 5.50 14.16
N PRO A 194 19.54 5.13 14.70
CA PRO A 194 20.73 5.96 14.60
C PRO A 194 21.17 5.98 13.13
N GLY A 195 20.80 7.05 12.42
CA GLY A 195 21.00 7.18 10.98
C GLY A 195 22.45 7.23 10.51
N VAL A 196 23.45 7.17 11.41
CA VAL A 196 24.89 7.29 11.11
C VAL A 196 25.61 5.97 11.45
N GLY A 197 26.49 5.50 10.56
CA GLY A 197 27.31 4.29 10.73
C GLY A 197 27.03 3.19 9.69
N PRO A 198 27.65 2.00 9.82
CA PRO A 198 27.54 0.92 8.83
C PRO A 198 26.10 0.46 8.56
N ARG A 199 25.25 0.47 9.60
CA ARG A 199 23.82 0.16 9.47
C ARG A 199 23.08 1.20 8.62
N GLY A 200 23.38 2.49 8.80
CA GLY A 200 22.81 3.57 7.98
C GLY A 200 23.20 3.45 6.51
N GLY A 201 24.48 3.13 6.23
CA GLY A 201 24.95 2.87 4.87
C GLY A 201 24.26 1.67 4.21
N ALA A 202 24.10 0.55 4.93
CA ALA A 202 23.39 -0.62 4.43
C ALA A 202 21.91 -0.32 4.12
N LEU A 203 21.24 0.44 4.99
CA LEU A 203 19.86 0.89 4.78
C LEU A 203 19.73 1.83 3.58
N LEU A 204 20.69 2.72 3.32
CA LEU A 204 20.69 3.56 2.13
C LEU A 204 20.86 2.76 0.83
N TRP A 205 21.73 1.75 0.84
CA TRP A 205 21.87 0.87 -0.33
C TRP A 205 20.59 0.07 -0.58
N LEU A 206 19.98 -0.48 0.48
CA LEU A 206 18.69 -1.15 0.36
C LEU A 206 17.61 -0.19 -0.19
N LEU A 207 17.53 1.03 0.34
CA LEU A 207 16.63 2.08 -0.14
C LEU A 207 16.85 2.38 -1.63
N ALA A 208 18.10 2.60 -2.05
CA ALA A 208 18.44 2.93 -3.43
C ALA A 208 18.09 1.79 -4.39
N LEU A 209 18.40 0.55 -4.05
CA LEU A 209 18.06 -0.63 -4.86
C LEU A 209 16.55 -0.87 -4.94
N ALA A 210 15.86 -0.75 -3.81
CA ALA A 210 14.40 -0.91 -3.76
C ALA A 210 13.70 0.19 -4.57
N ALA A 211 14.17 1.43 -4.48
CA ALA A 211 13.59 2.54 -5.23
C ALA A 211 13.90 2.47 -6.73
N ALA A 212 15.08 1.96 -7.11
CA ALA A 212 15.38 1.68 -8.51
C ALA A 212 14.46 0.60 -9.09
N ALA A 213 14.21 -0.47 -8.33
CA ALA A 213 13.26 -1.52 -8.71
C ALA A 213 11.82 -0.97 -8.82
N ASP A 214 11.39 -0.14 -7.87
CA ASP A 214 10.07 0.48 -7.89
C ASP A 214 9.90 1.44 -9.08
N ALA A 215 10.89 2.30 -9.34
CA ALA A 215 10.92 3.17 -10.51
C ALA A 215 10.85 2.37 -11.83
N ALA A 216 11.60 1.27 -11.93
CA ALA A 216 11.56 0.40 -13.11
C ALA A 216 10.16 -0.23 -13.31
N LEU A 217 9.48 -0.62 -12.23
CA LEU A 217 8.10 -1.12 -12.29
C LEU A 217 7.10 -0.02 -12.67
N GLY A 218 7.28 1.21 -12.16
CA GLY A 218 6.49 2.39 -12.54
C GLY A 218 6.60 2.71 -14.03
N LEU A 219 7.82 2.65 -14.59
CA LEU A 219 8.06 2.83 -16.02
C LEU A 219 7.55 1.65 -16.86
N TRP A 220 7.67 0.42 -16.36
CA TRP A 220 7.16 -0.77 -17.05
C TRP A 220 5.65 -0.69 -17.29
N ARG A 221 4.90 -0.03 -16.40
CA ARG A 221 3.44 0.21 -16.54
C ARG A 221 3.07 1.15 -17.67
N LEU A 222 4.02 1.89 -18.26
CA LEU A 222 3.76 2.74 -19.43
C LEU A 222 3.64 1.91 -20.73
N ARG A 223 4.03 0.63 -20.70
CA ARG A 223 3.90 -0.26 -21.85
C ARG A 223 2.43 -0.44 -22.20
N PRO A 224 2.06 -0.43 -23.50
CA PRO A 224 0.69 -0.67 -23.91
C PRO A 224 0.16 -1.98 -23.34
N ALA A 225 -1.05 -1.96 -22.79
CA ALA A 225 -1.72 -3.18 -22.35
C ALA A 225 -1.84 -4.13 -23.55
N ARG A 226 -1.47 -5.41 -23.35
CA ARG A 226 -1.67 -6.42 -24.38
C ARG A 226 -3.18 -6.54 -24.67
N PRO A 227 -3.61 -6.66 -25.93
CA PRO A 227 -5.02 -6.88 -26.24
C PRO A 227 -5.50 -8.13 -25.49
N GLY A 228 -6.54 -7.95 -24.68
CA GLY A 228 -7.04 -9.00 -23.82
C GLY A 228 -7.70 -10.12 -24.61
N LYS A 229 -7.59 -11.37 -24.14
CA LYS A 229 -8.35 -12.52 -24.67
C LYS A 229 -9.87 -12.30 -24.69
N TYR A 230 -10.37 -11.41 -23.83
CA TYR A 230 -11.75 -10.98 -23.77
C TYR A 230 -11.77 -9.53 -24.23
N GLY A 231 -11.99 -9.30 -25.53
CA GLY A 231 -11.87 -7.98 -26.16
C GLY A 231 -12.64 -6.91 -25.39
N SER A 232 -11.93 -6.07 -24.65
CA SER A 232 -12.52 -4.92 -23.97
C SER A 232 -12.64 -3.78 -24.98
N LEU A 233 -13.86 -3.30 -25.22
CA LEU A 233 -14.19 -2.14 -26.07
C LEU A 233 -13.74 -0.80 -25.46
N ARG A 234 -12.94 -0.80 -24.39
CA ARG A 234 -12.41 0.43 -23.79
C ARG A 234 -11.13 0.80 -24.51
N ALA A 235 -11.10 2.04 -25.02
CA ALA A 235 -9.88 2.66 -25.49
C ALA A 235 -8.77 2.47 -24.45
N PRO A 236 -7.54 2.10 -24.86
CA PRO A 236 -6.45 1.87 -23.93
C PRO A 236 -6.32 3.08 -23.00
N ALA A 237 -6.34 2.84 -21.69
CA ALA A 237 -6.06 3.89 -20.72
C ALA A 237 -4.76 4.57 -21.13
N ARG A 238 -4.80 5.90 -21.29
CA ARG A 238 -3.62 6.64 -21.70
C ARG A 238 -2.56 6.43 -20.62
N PRO A 239 -1.39 5.84 -20.94
CA PRO A 239 -0.34 5.70 -19.95
C PRO A 239 -0.01 7.10 -19.41
N HIS A 240 -0.19 7.29 -18.10
CA HIS A 240 0.00 8.58 -17.45
C HIS A 240 1.49 8.85 -17.24
N ALA A 241 2.21 9.09 -18.35
CA ALA A 241 3.64 9.37 -18.36
C ALA A 241 4.05 10.50 -17.40
N ALA A 242 3.18 11.50 -17.21
CA ALA A 242 3.40 12.57 -16.24
C ALA A 242 3.42 12.07 -14.78
N LEU A 243 2.53 11.14 -14.40
CA LEU A 243 2.53 10.56 -13.04
C LEU A 243 3.74 9.63 -12.85
N ALA A 244 4.12 8.87 -13.87
CA ALA A 244 5.32 8.06 -13.84
C ALA A 244 6.59 8.92 -13.70
N ALA A 245 6.69 10.00 -14.46
CA ALA A 245 7.80 10.94 -14.36
C ALA A 245 7.85 11.62 -12.99
N LEU A 246 6.69 11.99 -12.43
CA LEU A 246 6.60 12.56 -11.09
C LEU A 246 7.05 11.56 -10.02
N HIS A 247 6.58 10.31 -10.08
CA HIS A 247 6.98 9.22 -9.17
C HIS A 247 8.50 9.01 -9.22
N VAL A 248 9.06 8.79 -10.42
CA VAL A 248 10.50 8.54 -10.59
C VAL A 248 11.34 9.76 -10.16
N GLY A 249 10.92 10.97 -10.51
CA GLY A 249 11.60 12.20 -10.14
C GLY A 249 11.62 12.42 -8.62
N LEU A 250 10.49 12.22 -7.94
CA LEU A 250 10.40 12.36 -6.48
C LEU A 250 11.19 11.27 -5.75
N LEU A 251 11.22 10.03 -6.24
CA LEU A 251 12.09 8.98 -5.70
C LEU A 251 13.56 9.39 -5.82
N PHE A 252 13.99 9.85 -6.99
CA PHE A 252 15.37 10.29 -7.21
C PHE A 252 15.76 11.42 -6.25
N LEU A 253 14.92 12.45 -6.11
CA LEU A 253 15.15 13.56 -5.18
C LEU A 253 15.18 13.08 -3.72
N GLY A 254 14.27 12.20 -3.32
CA GLY A 254 14.20 11.65 -1.97
C GLY A 254 15.44 10.82 -1.61
N ILE A 255 15.90 9.96 -2.51
CA ILE A 255 17.12 9.16 -2.33
C ILE A 255 18.34 10.07 -2.27
N SER A 256 18.44 11.06 -3.17
CA SER A 256 19.54 12.02 -3.19
C SER A 256 19.61 12.81 -1.88
N TRP A 257 18.46 13.23 -1.33
CA TRP A 257 18.39 13.84 -0.01
C TRP A 257 18.82 12.87 1.09
N ALA A 258 18.40 11.61 1.04
CA ALA A 258 18.78 10.62 2.06
C ALA A 258 20.31 10.39 2.09
N TRP A 259 20.96 10.30 0.92
CA TRP A 259 22.42 10.23 0.82
C TRP A 259 23.10 11.47 1.39
N TRP A 260 22.63 12.66 1.00
CA TRP A 260 23.17 13.90 1.54
C TRP A 260 22.96 14.01 3.06
N ALA A 261 21.79 13.61 3.55
CA ALA A 261 21.46 13.62 4.98
C ALA A 261 22.38 12.71 5.79
N LEU A 262 22.74 11.53 5.27
CA LEU A 262 23.72 10.66 5.92
C LEU A 262 25.09 11.33 6.03
N VAL A 263 25.62 11.86 4.92
CA VAL A 263 26.98 12.42 4.87
C VAL A 263 27.07 13.73 5.67
N ALA A 264 26.05 14.58 5.58
CA ALA A 264 25.99 15.88 6.24
C ALA A 264 25.36 15.83 7.64
N ALA A 265 25.08 14.63 8.18
CA ALA A 265 24.41 14.40 9.46
C ALA A 265 23.13 15.24 9.64
N ARG A 266 22.29 15.28 8.59
CA ARG A 266 20.99 15.99 8.58
C ARG A 266 19.83 15.03 8.79
N SER A 267 18.64 15.59 8.98
CA SER A 267 17.41 14.82 9.13
C SER A 267 17.00 14.11 7.82
N PHE A 268 16.53 12.87 7.96
CA PHE A 268 15.93 12.08 6.87
C PHE A 268 14.45 12.42 6.62
N LEU A 269 13.81 13.28 7.44
CA LEU A 269 12.39 13.63 7.28
C LEU A 269 12.04 14.24 5.90
N PRO A 270 12.86 15.12 5.29
CA PRO A 270 12.55 15.63 3.96
C PRO A 270 12.62 14.54 2.88
N ALA A 271 13.57 13.60 2.99
CA ALA A 271 13.58 12.42 2.13
C ALA A 271 12.30 11.60 2.31
N LEU A 272 11.85 11.38 3.55
CA LEU A 272 10.61 10.65 3.83
C LEU A 272 9.40 11.32 3.18
N ALA A 273 9.29 12.65 3.29
CA ALA A 273 8.20 13.39 2.66
C ALA A 273 8.21 13.27 1.13
N LEU A 274 9.38 13.39 0.49
CA LEU A 274 9.54 13.26 -0.95
C LEU A 274 9.18 11.84 -1.43
N VAL A 275 9.67 10.81 -0.73
CA VAL A 275 9.39 9.42 -1.08
C VAL A 275 7.92 9.08 -0.85
N VAL A 276 7.29 9.52 0.23
CA VAL A 276 5.84 9.34 0.44
C VAL A 276 5.04 9.99 -0.69
N ALA A 277 5.41 11.22 -1.11
CA ALA A 277 4.78 11.87 -2.26
C ALA A 277 5.00 11.08 -3.56
N ALA A 278 6.18 10.49 -3.74
CA ALA A 278 6.50 9.63 -4.87
C ALA A 278 5.60 8.38 -4.91
N GLU A 279 5.45 7.70 -3.77
CA GLU A 279 4.60 6.51 -3.65
C GLU A 279 3.12 6.87 -3.89
N VAL A 280 2.64 8.03 -3.41
CA VAL A 280 1.29 8.51 -3.71
C VAL A 280 1.10 8.74 -5.21
N ALA A 281 2.08 9.34 -5.90
CA ALA A 281 2.04 9.51 -7.36
C ALA A 281 2.04 8.15 -8.10
N GLY A 282 2.86 7.20 -7.65
CA GLY A 282 2.89 5.83 -8.18
C GLY A 282 1.56 5.08 -7.98
N ARG A 283 0.90 5.27 -6.83
CA ARG A 283 -0.44 4.73 -6.56
C ARG A 283 -1.50 5.40 -7.45
N ALA A 284 -1.43 6.72 -7.63
CA ALA A 284 -2.32 7.42 -8.54
C ALA A 284 -2.16 6.93 -9.99
N GLN A 285 -0.94 6.60 -10.41
CA GLN A 285 -0.70 5.96 -11.71
C GLN A 285 -1.30 4.55 -11.76
N PHE A 286 -1.15 3.76 -10.69
CA PHE A 286 -1.64 2.37 -10.60
C PHE A 286 -3.16 2.25 -10.78
N TYR A 287 -3.95 3.17 -10.18
CA TYR A 287 -5.41 3.14 -10.25
C TYR A 287 -6.00 3.68 -11.56
N ARG A 288 -5.21 4.42 -12.35
CA ARG A 288 -5.68 5.02 -13.60
C ARG A 288 -5.45 4.15 -14.85
N VAL A 289 -5.33 2.83 -14.67
CA VAL A 289 -5.11 1.83 -15.73
C VAL A 289 -6.43 1.26 -16.25
#